data_AF-A0A8S9ZSL8-F1
#
_entry.id   AF-A0A8S9ZSL8-F1
#
_cell.length_a   1.000
_cell.length_b   1.000
_cell.length_c   1.000
_cell.angle_alpha   90.00
_cell.angle_beta   90.00
_cell.angle_gamma   90.00
#
_symmetry.space_group_name_H-M   'P 1'
#
loop_
_entity.id
_entity.type
_entity.pdbx_description
1 polymer ?
#
loop_
_entity_poly.entity_id
_entity_poly.type
_entity_poly.pdbx_seq_one_letter_code
_entity_poly.pdbx_strand_id
1 'polypeptide(L)'
;MSLFYFEKINLNNKRPSFIDKLPFFTREDVRLNINRNWIIIGNLVFDLTDFLKLHPGGDEILLEFIGMDATSVFEDMHSNNIKASIVLLKYVIGRLKGKEENKEINIINSKMSKEMENEVIDYAILANIKYNNKHLEIAKYIEEEFNNKYGKYWCCIVGEGNFQTSCYYNSNNYICFNLNQLNIILFKTP
;
A
#
# COMPACT_ATOMS: atom_id res chain seq x y z
N MET A 1 29.97 0.69 -28.69
CA MET A 1 28.72 0.18 -29.28
C MET A 1 28.57 -1.27 -28.83
N SER A 2 27.94 -1.52 -27.69
CA SER A 2 27.64 -2.87 -27.21
C SER A 2 26.20 -2.86 -26.71
N LEU A 3 25.37 -3.64 -27.39
CA LEU A 3 23.94 -3.77 -27.21
C LEU A 3 23.68 -4.53 -25.89
N PHE A 4 23.16 -3.85 -24.87
CA PHE A 4 22.55 -4.54 -23.74
C PHE A 4 21.16 -5.01 -24.16
N TYR A 5 21.03 -6.34 -24.18
CA TYR A 5 19.82 -7.10 -24.44
C TYR A 5 18.81 -6.81 -23.32
N PHE A 6 17.70 -6.15 -23.63
CA PHE A 6 16.55 -6.08 -22.73
C PHE A 6 15.76 -7.38 -22.86
N GLU A 7 15.93 -8.31 -21.93
CA GLU A 7 14.91 -9.34 -21.72
C GLU A 7 13.67 -8.68 -21.14
N LYS A 8 12.62 -8.54 -21.97
CA LYS A 8 11.27 -8.26 -21.50
C LYS A 8 10.80 -9.46 -20.68
N ILE A 9 11.00 -9.41 -19.37
CA ILE A 9 10.40 -10.36 -18.44
C ILE A 9 8.88 -10.14 -18.49
N ASN A 10 8.17 -11.16 -18.97
CA ASN A 10 6.71 -11.21 -19.02
C ASN A 10 6.16 -11.31 -17.58
N LEU A 11 5.54 -10.23 -17.09
CA LEU A 11 5.04 -10.05 -15.71
C LEU A 11 3.72 -10.79 -15.41
N ASN A 12 3.31 -11.77 -16.21
CA ASN A 12 2.11 -12.56 -15.93
C ASN A 12 2.24 -13.51 -14.72
N ASN A 13 3.40 -13.53 -14.04
CA ASN A 13 3.63 -14.26 -12.79
C ASN A 13 3.65 -13.34 -11.56
N LYS A 14 2.64 -12.46 -11.41
CA LYS A 14 2.40 -11.74 -10.13
C LYS A 14 1.85 -12.73 -9.10
N ARG A 15 2.52 -12.90 -7.95
CA ARG A 15 1.92 -13.57 -6.78
C ARG A 15 1.01 -12.55 -6.07
N PRO A 16 -0.25 -12.90 -5.79
CA PRO A 16 -1.19 -11.95 -5.21
C PRO A 16 -0.86 -11.66 -3.73
N SER A 17 -0.71 -10.38 -3.38
CA SER A 17 -0.71 -9.89 -1.99
C SER A 17 -2.01 -10.31 -1.27
N PHE A 18 -2.09 -10.20 0.07
CA PHE A 18 -3.35 -10.46 0.78
C PHE A 18 -4.52 -9.67 0.19
N ILE A 19 -4.27 -8.40 -0.16
CA ILE A 19 -5.23 -7.52 -0.83
C ILE A 19 -5.61 -8.06 -2.21
N ASP A 20 -4.68 -8.66 -2.96
CA ASP A 20 -4.97 -9.26 -4.27
C ASP A 20 -5.79 -10.55 -4.21
N LYS A 21 -5.93 -11.15 -3.02
CA LYS A 21 -6.83 -12.28 -2.79
C LYS A 21 -8.21 -11.85 -2.29
N LEU A 22 -8.41 -10.57 -1.97
CA LEU A 22 -9.70 -10.07 -1.53
C LEU A 22 -10.71 -10.08 -2.68
N PRO A 23 -11.99 -10.42 -2.40
CA PRO A 23 -13.04 -10.39 -3.41
C PRO A 23 -13.27 -8.99 -3.96
N PHE A 24 -13.79 -8.92 -5.18
CA PHE A 24 -14.21 -7.67 -5.81
C PHE A 24 -15.70 -7.40 -5.56
N PHE A 25 -16.01 -6.16 -5.25
CA PHE A 25 -17.36 -5.63 -5.08
C PHE A 25 -17.57 -4.41 -5.96
N THR A 26 -18.75 -4.27 -6.52
CA THR A 26 -19.20 -3.05 -7.20
C THR A 26 -19.70 -2.02 -6.19
N ARG A 27 -19.86 -0.76 -6.62
CA ARG A 27 -20.54 0.25 -5.79
C ARG A 27 -21.98 -0.17 -5.46
N GLU A 28 -22.63 -0.88 -6.38
CA GLU A 28 -23.97 -1.41 -6.15
C GLU A 28 -23.97 -2.48 -5.06
N ASP A 29 -22.97 -3.37 -5.03
CA ASP A 29 -22.83 -4.36 -3.95
C ASP A 29 -22.72 -3.66 -2.58
N VAL A 30 -21.92 -2.58 -2.49
CA VAL A 30 -21.81 -1.79 -1.25
C VAL A 30 -23.15 -1.13 -0.88
N ARG A 31 -23.82 -0.50 -1.87
CA ARG A 31 -25.10 0.18 -1.68
C ARG A 31 -26.22 -0.75 -1.24
N LEU A 32 -26.23 -2.00 -1.70
CA LEU A 32 -27.26 -2.98 -1.37
C LEU A 32 -26.99 -3.73 -0.05
N ASN A 33 -25.77 -3.68 0.48
CA ASN A 33 -25.38 -4.34 1.73
C ASN A 33 -25.41 -3.40 2.95
N ILE A 34 -26.37 -2.47 3.02
CA ILE A 34 -26.52 -1.53 4.14
C ILE A 34 -26.68 -2.23 5.51
N ASN A 35 -27.29 -3.42 5.55
CA ASN A 35 -27.49 -4.19 6.78
C ASN A 35 -26.18 -4.70 7.40
N ARG A 36 -25.06 -4.59 6.67
CA ARG A 36 -23.73 -4.98 7.11
C ARG A 36 -22.82 -3.76 7.34
N ASN A 37 -23.36 -2.54 7.34
CA ASN A 37 -22.60 -1.32 7.60
C ASN A 37 -21.38 -1.16 6.67
N TRP A 38 -21.54 -1.51 5.39
CA TRP A 38 -20.43 -1.45 4.44
C TRP A 38 -20.17 -0.02 3.97
N ILE A 39 -18.89 0.33 3.84
CA ILE A 39 -18.45 1.59 3.25
C ILE A 39 -17.28 1.38 2.29
N ILE A 40 -17.06 2.35 1.41
CA ILE A 40 -15.86 2.42 0.57
C ILE A 40 -14.94 3.52 1.12
N ILE A 41 -13.66 3.19 1.29
CA ILE A 41 -12.59 4.18 1.51
C ILE A 41 -11.46 3.85 0.53
N GLY A 42 -11.13 4.82 -0.33
CA GLY A 42 -10.25 4.65 -1.48
C GLY A 42 -10.80 3.62 -2.47
N ASN A 43 -10.08 2.51 -2.61
CA ASN A 43 -10.45 1.38 -3.48
C ASN A 43 -10.76 0.10 -2.70
N LEU A 44 -10.93 0.21 -1.38
CA LEU A 44 -11.20 -0.89 -0.47
C LEU A 44 -12.63 -0.80 0.07
N VAL A 45 -13.21 -1.97 0.33
CA VAL A 45 -14.54 -2.12 0.93
C VAL A 45 -14.37 -2.65 2.35
N PHE A 46 -15.05 -2.01 3.29
CA PHE A 46 -14.95 -2.30 4.72
C PHE A 46 -16.31 -2.69 5.28
N ASP A 47 -16.34 -3.66 6.20
CA ASP A 47 -17.50 -4.00 7.01
C ASP A 47 -17.31 -3.43 8.42
N LEU A 48 -18.05 -2.37 8.75
CA LEU A 48 -17.90 -1.67 10.02
C LEU A 48 -18.78 -2.23 11.14
N THR A 49 -19.46 -3.37 10.95
CA THR A 49 -20.43 -3.89 11.92
C THR A 49 -19.86 -3.98 13.33
N ASP A 50 -18.63 -4.47 13.47
CA ASP A 50 -17.96 -4.61 14.77
C ASP A 50 -17.17 -3.35 15.17
N PHE A 51 -17.03 -2.37 14.27
CA PHE A 51 -16.27 -1.14 14.51
C PHE A 51 -17.12 0.05 14.95
N LEU A 52 -18.39 0.14 14.56
CA LEU A 52 -19.23 1.33 14.76
C LEU A 52 -19.08 1.93 16.17
N LYS A 53 -19.31 1.11 17.21
CA LYS A 53 -19.27 1.53 18.62
C LYS A 53 -17.86 1.81 19.16
N LEU A 54 -16.83 1.44 18.42
CA LEU A 54 -15.43 1.65 18.78
C LEU A 54 -14.86 2.93 18.17
N HIS A 55 -15.63 3.61 17.31
CA HIS A 55 -15.17 4.81 16.65
C HIS A 55 -15.06 5.99 17.64
N PRO A 56 -13.87 6.59 17.83
CA PRO A 56 -13.70 7.68 18.80
C PRO A 56 -14.54 8.93 18.53
N GLY A 57 -14.95 9.15 17.27
CA GLY A 57 -15.84 10.25 16.88
C GLY A 57 -17.34 9.96 17.03
N GLY A 58 -17.71 8.79 17.54
CA GLY A 58 -19.10 8.31 17.62
C GLY A 58 -19.51 7.46 16.42
N ASP A 59 -20.52 6.60 16.60
CA ASP A 59 -21.09 5.76 15.54
C ASP A 59 -22.04 6.53 14.62
N GLU A 60 -22.73 7.56 15.14
CA GLU A 60 -23.67 8.41 14.40
C GLU A 60 -23.08 8.93 13.08
N ILE A 61 -21.84 9.42 13.10
CA ILE A 61 -21.19 9.95 11.90
C ILE A 61 -20.83 8.86 10.88
N LEU A 62 -20.65 7.61 11.30
CA LEU A 62 -20.40 6.50 10.37
C LEU A 62 -21.70 6.03 9.72
N LEU A 63 -22.82 6.09 10.45
CA LEU A 63 -24.14 5.70 9.97
C LEU A 63 -24.58 6.52 8.75
N GLU A 64 -24.15 7.78 8.63
CA GLU A 64 -24.43 8.66 7.49
C GLU A 64 -23.81 8.17 6.17
N PHE A 65 -22.74 7.39 6.23
CA PHE A 65 -21.99 6.95 5.04
C PHE A 65 -22.19 5.47 4.70
N ILE A 66 -23.08 4.76 5.39
CA ILE A 66 -23.35 3.35 5.11
C ILE A 66 -23.90 3.18 3.69
N GLY A 67 -23.30 2.26 2.94
CA GLY A 67 -23.60 2.04 1.54
C GLY A 67 -22.92 3.03 0.58
N MET A 68 -22.05 3.91 1.08
CA MET A 68 -21.47 5.02 0.32
C MET A 68 -19.93 4.99 0.28
N ASP A 69 -19.38 5.88 -0.56
CA ASP A 69 -17.95 6.18 -0.65
C ASP A 69 -17.60 7.32 0.31
N ALA A 70 -16.95 6.98 1.41
CA ALA A 70 -16.60 7.88 2.51
C ALA A 70 -15.16 8.41 2.38
N THR A 71 -14.50 8.20 1.24
CA THR A 71 -13.06 8.51 1.06
C THR A 71 -12.73 9.96 1.44
N SER A 72 -13.44 10.93 0.87
CA SER A 72 -13.15 12.35 1.11
C SER A 72 -13.27 12.72 2.59
N VAL A 73 -14.35 12.27 3.25
CA VAL A 73 -14.61 12.60 4.65
C VAL A 73 -13.60 11.91 5.58
N PHE A 74 -13.25 10.67 5.26
CA PHE A 74 -12.20 9.96 5.98
C PHE A 74 -10.86 10.71 5.86
N GLU A 75 -10.48 11.13 4.66
CA GLU A 75 -9.25 11.89 4.41
C GLU A 75 -9.26 13.23 5.15
N ASP A 76 -10.35 13.99 5.11
CA ASP A 76 -10.45 15.29 5.79
C ASP A 76 -10.29 15.15 7.30
N MET A 77 -10.98 14.17 7.91
CA MET A 77 -11.00 13.99 9.37
C MET A 77 -9.78 13.25 9.92
N HIS A 78 -9.16 12.38 9.12
CA HIS A 78 -8.07 11.51 9.54
C HIS A 78 -6.74 11.73 8.81
N SER A 79 -6.62 12.81 8.03
CA SER A 79 -5.43 13.20 7.25
C SER A 79 -4.10 13.09 8.01
N ASN A 80 -4.12 13.33 9.33
CA ASN A 80 -2.96 13.26 10.23
C ASN A 80 -3.05 12.16 11.31
N ASN A 81 -4.11 11.33 11.30
CA ASN A 81 -4.34 10.28 12.27
C ASN A 81 -4.14 8.89 11.66
N ILE A 82 -2.87 8.51 11.58
CA ILE A 82 -2.45 7.24 11.01
C ILE A 82 -3.01 5.99 11.70
N LYS A 83 -3.33 6.09 13.00
CA LYS A 83 -3.89 4.98 13.77
C LYS A 83 -5.28 4.62 13.25
N ALA A 84 -6.02 5.61 12.72
CA ALA A 84 -7.34 5.37 12.13
C ALA A 84 -7.26 4.40 10.95
N SER A 85 -6.34 4.62 10.00
CA SER A 85 -6.14 3.73 8.85
C SER A 85 -5.71 2.32 9.27
N ILE A 86 -4.83 2.19 10.26
CA ILE A 86 -4.36 0.88 10.75
C ILE A 86 -5.49 0.09 11.40
N VAL A 87 -6.28 0.74 12.25
CA VAL A 87 -7.44 0.12 12.89
C VAL A 87 -8.46 -0.31 11.84
N LEU A 88 -8.68 0.54 10.83
CA LEU A 88 -9.65 0.30 9.76
C LEU A 88 -9.30 -0.91 8.89
N LEU A 89 -8.01 -1.18 8.64
CA LEU A 89 -7.57 -2.33 7.84
C LEU A 89 -8.03 -3.68 8.40
N LYS A 90 -8.33 -3.78 9.69
CA LYS A 90 -8.89 -5.00 10.30
C LYS A 90 -10.28 -5.37 9.78
N TYR A 91 -10.99 -4.37 9.24
CA TYR A 91 -12.36 -4.46 8.79
C TYR A 91 -12.48 -4.53 7.26
N VAL A 92 -11.35 -4.68 6.55
CA VAL A 92 -11.35 -4.80 5.09
C VAL A 92 -11.93 -6.14 4.67
N ILE A 93 -12.87 -6.11 3.72
CA ILE A 93 -13.52 -7.31 3.19
C ILE A 93 -13.30 -7.49 1.70
N GLY A 94 -12.90 -6.44 0.98
CA GLY A 94 -12.86 -6.48 -0.47
C GLY A 94 -12.26 -5.27 -1.15
N ARG A 95 -12.31 -5.31 -2.48
CA ARG A 95 -11.81 -4.26 -3.38
C ARG A 95 -12.92 -3.79 -4.30
N LEU A 96 -12.89 -2.52 -4.66
CA LEU A 96 -13.86 -1.99 -5.60
C LEU A 96 -13.55 -2.43 -7.04
N LYS A 97 -14.53 -3.01 -7.73
CA LYS A 97 -14.47 -3.42 -9.13
C LYS A 97 -14.47 -2.18 -10.04
N GLY A 98 -13.55 -2.13 -11.01
CA GLY A 98 -13.50 -1.05 -12.01
C GLY A 98 -12.53 0.09 -11.71
N LYS A 99 -11.77 0.02 -10.61
CA LYS A 99 -10.52 0.78 -10.45
C LYS A 99 -9.35 -0.21 -10.36
N GLU A 100 -9.07 -0.89 -11.46
CA GLU A 100 -7.72 -1.41 -11.66
C GLU A 100 -6.84 -0.19 -11.91
N GLU A 101 -6.28 0.38 -10.85
CA GLU A 101 -4.96 0.97 -11.04
C GLU A 101 -4.07 -0.19 -11.46
N ASN A 102 -3.73 -0.23 -12.75
CA ASN A 102 -2.58 -1.00 -13.20
C ASN A 102 -1.40 -0.51 -12.35
N LYS A 103 -1.14 -1.21 -11.25
CA LYS A 103 0.03 -0.94 -10.43
C LYS A 103 1.23 -1.34 -11.27
N GLU A 104 1.81 -0.36 -11.94
CA GLU A 104 3.04 -0.50 -12.69
C GLU A 104 4.15 -0.64 -11.67
N ILE A 105 4.54 -1.89 -11.43
CA ILE A 105 5.70 -2.21 -10.63
C ILE A 105 6.82 -2.59 -11.59
N ASN A 106 7.89 -1.81 -11.57
CA ASN A 106 9.07 -2.06 -12.39
C ASN A 106 10.30 -2.13 -11.50
N ILE A 107 10.88 -3.33 -11.35
CA ILE A 107 12.11 -3.51 -10.60
C ILE A 107 13.27 -3.01 -11.47
N ILE A 108 13.97 -1.97 -11.01
CA ILE A 108 15.10 -1.40 -11.72
C ILE A 108 16.37 -2.20 -11.43
N ASN A 109 16.61 -2.48 -10.15
CA ASN A 109 17.76 -3.26 -9.70
C ASN A 109 17.48 -3.85 -8.33
N SER A 110 17.91 -5.08 -8.10
CA SER A 110 17.78 -5.74 -6.81
C SER A 110 18.93 -6.71 -6.58
N LYS A 111 19.31 -6.85 -5.31
CA LYS A 111 20.26 -7.85 -4.80
C LYS A 111 19.65 -8.72 -3.69
N MET A 112 18.37 -8.49 -3.38
CA MET A 112 17.62 -9.23 -2.37
C MET A 112 17.19 -10.61 -2.88
N SER A 113 16.80 -11.50 -1.96
CA SER A 113 16.09 -12.73 -2.35
C SER A 113 14.70 -12.40 -2.90
N LYS A 114 14.12 -13.29 -3.70
CA LYS A 114 12.80 -13.04 -4.31
C LYS A 114 11.71 -12.87 -3.27
N GLU A 115 11.81 -13.57 -2.15
CA GLU A 115 10.90 -13.45 -1.00
C GLU A 115 10.97 -12.03 -0.41
N MET A 116 12.19 -11.54 -0.15
CA MET A 116 12.39 -10.21 0.43
C MET A 116 11.99 -9.08 -0.54
N GLU A 117 12.23 -9.25 -1.84
CA GLU A 117 11.73 -8.33 -2.87
C GLU A 117 10.21 -8.20 -2.85
N ASN A 118 9.49 -9.34 -2.79
CA ASN A 118 8.04 -9.31 -2.78
C ASN A 118 7.50 -8.63 -1.52
N GLU A 119 8.15 -8.84 -0.37
CA GLU A 119 7.75 -8.22 0.88
C GLU A 119 7.90 -6.69 0.85
N VAL A 120 9.02 -6.15 0.35
CA VAL A 120 9.15 -4.69 0.23
C VAL A 120 8.10 -4.11 -0.71
N ILE A 121 7.77 -4.82 -1.78
CA ILE A 121 6.74 -4.40 -2.74
C ILE A 121 5.37 -4.38 -2.04
N ASP A 122 5.04 -5.41 -1.27
CA ASP A 122 3.79 -5.48 -0.52
C ASP A 122 3.70 -4.33 0.51
N TYR A 123 4.78 -4.09 1.27
CA TYR A 123 4.84 -2.97 2.20
C TYR A 123 4.73 -1.62 1.50
N ALA A 124 5.38 -1.44 0.34
CA ALA A 124 5.28 -0.21 -0.45
C ALA A 124 3.87 0.03 -1.01
N ILE A 125 3.19 -1.04 -1.45
CA ILE A 125 1.78 -0.96 -1.88
C ILE A 125 0.90 -0.54 -0.70
N LEU A 126 1.05 -1.21 0.45
CA LEU A 126 0.29 -0.90 1.67
C LEU A 126 0.56 0.52 2.13
N ALA A 127 1.82 0.94 2.13
CA ALA A 127 2.24 2.29 2.47
C ALA A 127 1.66 3.31 1.52
N ASN A 128 1.73 3.09 0.21
CA ASN A 128 1.20 4.05 -0.76
C ASN A 128 -0.31 4.25 -0.59
N ILE A 129 -1.05 3.17 -0.33
CA ILE A 129 -2.48 3.24 0.01
C ILE A 129 -2.69 3.99 1.33
N LYS A 130 -1.87 3.69 2.35
CA LYS A 130 -1.98 4.25 3.71
C LYS A 130 -1.66 5.74 3.80
N TYR A 131 -0.72 6.20 2.98
CA TYR A 131 -0.12 7.53 3.08
C TYR A 131 -0.45 8.44 1.90
N ASN A 132 -1.16 7.94 0.88
CA ASN A 132 -1.60 8.69 -0.30
C ASN A 132 -0.47 9.57 -0.90
N ASN A 133 0.61 8.92 -1.34
CA ASN A 133 1.83 9.57 -1.86
C ASN A 133 2.61 10.49 -0.90
N LYS A 134 2.38 10.48 0.42
CA LYS A 134 3.28 11.17 1.37
C LYS A 134 4.62 10.43 1.49
N HIS A 135 5.59 10.78 0.63
CA HIS A 135 6.87 10.06 0.44
C HIS A 135 7.62 9.78 1.76
N LEU A 136 7.74 10.77 2.64
CA LEU A 136 8.44 10.62 3.92
C LEU A 136 7.83 9.53 4.81
N GLU A 137 6.50 9.45 4.83
CA GLU A 137 5.79 8.51 5.69
C GLU A 137 5.80 7.09 5.11
N ILE A 138 5.77 6.97 3.77
CA ILE A 138 5.98 5.72 3.06
C ILE A 138 7.38 5.16 3.37
N ALA A 139 8.40 6.02 3.28
CA ALA A 139 9.80 5.64 3.55
C ALA A 139 9.96 5.10 4.98
N LYS A 140 9.53 5.88 5.99
CA LYS A 140 9.62 5.48 7.40
C LYS A 140 8.91 4.16 7.70
N TYR A 141 7.73 3.96 7.09
CA TYR A 141 6.97 2.73 7.30
C TYR A 141 7.72 1.50 6.77
N ILE A 142 8.23 1.58 5.55
CA ILE A 142 9.00 0.48 4.95
C ILE A 142 10.26 0.20 5.78
N GLU A 143 10.97 1.25 6.23
CA GLU A 143 12.13 1.11 7.12
C GLU A 143 11.78 0.41 8.44
N GLU A 144 10.70 0.83 9.11
CA GLU A 144 10.30 0.29 10.40
C GLU A 144 9.95 -1.20 10.31
N GLU A 145 9.16 -1.59 9.31
CA GLU A 145 8.81 -3.00 9.06
C GLU A 145 10.04 -3.86 8.79
N PHE A 146 10.97 -3.39 7.94
CA PHE A 146 12.20 -4.12 7.64
C PHE A 146 13.18 -4.16 8.82
N ASN A 147 13.27 -3.08 9.59
CA ASN A 147 14.05 -3.05 10.82
C ASN A 147 13.55 -4.06 11.86
N ASN A 148 12.23 -4.15 12.02
CA ASN A 148 11.60 -5.10 12.94
C ASN A 148 11.82 -6.55 12.51
N LYS A 149 11.77 -6.82 11.20
CA LYS A 149 11.84 -8.18 10.66
C LYS A 149 13.27 -8.69 10.39
N TYR A 150 14.11 -7.86 9.81
CA TYR A 150 15.46 -8.22 9.32
C TYR A 150 16.59 -7.56 10.12
N GLY A 151 16.24 -6.96 11.26
CA GLY A 151 17.15 -6.24 12.14
C GLY A 151 17.58 -4.89 11.58
N LYS A 152 18.01 -4.00 12.47
CA LYS A 152 18.53 -2.67 12.10
C LYS A 152 19.89 -2.76 11.37
N TYR A 153 20.30 -1.79 10.55
CA TYR A 153 19.61 -0.53 10.18
C TYR A 153 19.25 -0.51 8.68
N TRP A 154 17.97 -0.33 8.38
CA TRP A 154 17.43 -0.15 7.04
C TRP A 154 17.11 1.32 6.77
N CYS A 155 17.38 1.76 5.54
CA CYS A 155 17.07 3.08 5.03
C CYS A 155 16.24 2.97 3.75
N CYS A 156 15.17 3.76 3.65
CA CYS A 156 14.27 3.83 2.52
C CYS A 156 14.23 5.25 1.97
N ILE A 157 14.29 5.37 0.65
CA ILE A 157 14.14 6.63 -0.07
C ILE A 157 12.93 6.47 -0.99
N VAL A 158 12.04 7.45 -0.96
CA VAL A 158 10.83 7.49 -1.78
C VAL A 158 10.77 8.86 -2.43
N GLY A 159 10.50 8.91 -3.74
CA GLY A 159 10.36 10.15 -4.47
C GLY A 159 9.75 9.96 -5.85
N GLU A 160 9.44 11.06 -6.52
CA GLU A 160 8.89 11.08 -7.88
C GLU A 160 9.92 11.60 -8.88
N GLY A 161 9.79 11.21 -10.15
CA GLY A 161 10.70 11.62 -11.21
C GLY A 161 12.08 10.94 -11.15
N ASN A 162 13.03 11.41 -11.94
CA ASN A 162 14.36 10.79 -11.99
C ASN A 162 15.25 11.37 -10.89
N PHE A 163 15.63 10.54 -9.91
CA PHE A 163 16.64 10.89 -8.93
C PHE A 163 17.73 9.81 -8.84
N GLN A 164 18.97 10.26 -8.65
CA GLN A 164 20.12 9.39 -8.57
C GLN A 164 20.65 9.41 -7.14
N THR A 165 20.80 8.24 -6.54
CA THR A 165 21.30 8.10 -5.16
C THR A 165 22.65 7.40 -5.16
N SER A 166 23.62 7.94 -4.43
CA SER A 166 24.89 7.27 -4.12
C SER A 166 24.90 6.91 -2.64
N CYS A 167 24.85 5.62 -2.33
CA CYS A 167 24.77 5.12 -0.95
C CYS A 167 25.69 3.90 -0.79
N TYR A 168 26.28 3.75 0.40
CA TYR A 168 26.99 2.53 0.81
C TYR A 168 26.01 1.57 1.48
N TYR A 169 25.99 0.32 1.04
CA TYR A 169 25.03 -0.68 1.51
C TYR A 169 25.65 -2.08 1.53
N ASN A 170 25.05 -2.98 2.30
CA ASN A 170 25.38 -4.39 2.26
C ASN A 170 24.92 -4.97 0.90
N SER A 171 25.85 -5.60 0.18
CA SER A 171 25.67 -5.98 -1.24
C SER A 171 24.45 -6.85 -1.53
N ASN A 172 23.90 -7.57 -0.55
CA ASN A 172 22.74 -8.46 -0.73
C ASN A 172 21.41 -7.86 -0.26
N ASN A 173 21.44 -6.67 0.35
CA ASN A 173 20.29 -6.04 1.00
C ASN A 173 19.98 -4.70 0.34
N TYR A 174 19.70 -4.73 -0.96
CA TYR A 174 19.43 -3.55 -1.78
C TYR A 174 18.35 -3.85 -2.82
N ILE A 175 17.41 -2.93 -2.98
CA ILE A 175 16.41 -2.93 -4.06
C ILE A 175 16.04 -1.50 -4.46
N CYS A 176 15.80 -1.32 -5.76
CA CYS A 176 15.29 -0.11 -6.39
C CYS A 176 14.19 -0.51 -7.38
N PHE A 177 13.00 0.06 -7.22
CA PHE A 177 11.85 -0.23 -8.07
C PHE A 177 10.89 0.96 -8.16
N ASN A 178 10.05 0.95 -9.18
CA ASN A 178 8.96 1.89 -9.35
C ASN A 178 7.65 1.26 -8.87
N LEU A 179 6.81 2.08 -8.24
CA LEU A 179 5.42 1.79 -7.91
C LEU A 179 4.57 2.96 -8.42
N ASN A 180 3.92 2.78 -9.56
CA ASN A 180 3.26 3.87 -10.29
C ASN A 180 4.27 4.99 -10.60
N GLN A 181 4.02 6.21 -10.10
CA GLN A 181 4.89 7.37 -10.25
C GLN A 181 6.01 7.46 -9.20
N LEU A 182 5.99 6.60 -8.17
CA LEU A 182 6.98 6.60 -7.10
C LEU A 182 8.17 5.73 -7.49
N ASN A 183 9.38 6.21 -7.23
CA ASN A 183 10.58 5.39 -7.20
C ASN A 183 10.96 5.16 -5.74
N ILE A 184 11.23 3.91 -5.40
CA ILE A 184 11.49 3.45 -4.04
C ILE A 184 12.82 2.71 -4.04
N ILE A 185 13.70 3.12 -3.12
CA ILE A 185 15.00 2.48 -2.88
C ILE A 185 15.04 2.06 -1.43
N LEU A 186 15.28 0.78 -1.16
CA LEU A 186 15.46 0.26 0.18
C LEU A 186 16.81 -0.45 0.26
N PHE A 187 17.61 -0.11 1.27
CA PHE A 187 18.90 -0.74 1.49
C PHE A 187 19.27 -0.84 2.97
N LYS A 188 20.12 -1.81 3.30
CA LYS A 188 20.68 -1.98 4.64
C LYS A 188 22.08 -1.39 4.70
N THR A 189 22.34 -0.57 5.71
CA THR A 189 23.70 -0.07 5.97
C THR A 189 24.56 -1.19 6.59
N PRO A 190 25.90 -1.17 6.37
CA PRO A 190 26.83 -2.07 7.04
C PRO A 190 26.71 -2.06 8.57
#